data_AF-G0VL79-F1
#
_entry.id   AF-G0VL79-F1
#
_cell.length_a   1.000
_cell.length_b   1.000
_cell.length_c   1.000
_cell.angle_alpha   90.00
_cell.angle_beta   90.00
_cell.angle_gamma   90.00
#
_symmetry.space_group_name_H-M   'P 1'
#
loop_
_entity.id
_entity.type
_entity.pdbx_description
1 polymer ?
#
loop_
_entity_poly.entity_id
_entity_poly.type
_entity_poly.pdbx_seq_one_letter_code
_entity_poly.pdbx_strand_id
1 'polypeptide(L)'
;MKSSMSRQSLRRSYLICYIIGTLCTIFAVALLGWVAICIALEKEPLASVAFLPDMPVFAIFIVIIAIAALSVAAWQHGATFHQRYEALIGKEGPDSVKNEKE
;
A
#
# COMPACT_ATOMS: atom_id res chain seq x y z
N MET A 1 6.84 17.77 -29.16
CA MET A 1 5.77 18.22 -28.22
C MET A 1 4.98 17.07 -27.56
N LYS A 2 5.58 15.86 -27.38
CA LYS A 2 4.88 14.64 -26.90
C LYS A 2 5.27 14.21 -25.47
N SER A 3 6.19 14.92 -24.80
CA SER A 3 6.84 14.47 -23.55
C SER A 3 6.31 15.10 -22.24
N SER A 4 5.41 16.09 -22.31
CA SER A 4 4.80 16.70 -21.12
C SER A 4 3.59 15.92 -20.59
N MET A 5 2.80 15.30 -21.48
CA MET A 5 1.64 14.49 -21.10
C MET A 5 2.01 13.21 -20.33
N SER A 6 3.20 12.64 -20.54
CA SER A 6 3.60 11.40 -19.84
C SER A 6 3.98 11.65 -18.38
N ARG A 7 4.70 12.74 -18.07
CA ARG A 7 5.17 13.06 -16.70
C ARG A 7 4.03 13.43 -15.76
N GLN A 8 3.06 14.20 -16.25
CA GLN A 8 1.90 14.60 -15.44
C GLN A 8 0.94 13.42 -15.18
N SER A 9 0.80 12.52 -16.16
CA SER A 9 0.06 11.25 -15.99
C SER A 9 0.74 10.35 -14.95
N LEU A 10 2.05 10.14 -15.08
CA LEU A 10 2.84 9.34 -14.12
C LEU A 10 2.77 9.92 -12.70
N ARG A 11 2.81 11.26 -12.60
CA ARG A 11 2.68 11.97 -11.33
C ARG A 11 1.35 11.74 -10.65
N ARG A 12 0.28 11.76 -11.44
CA ARG A 12 -1.08 11.51 -10.96
C ARG A 12 -1.24 10.06 -10.52
N SER A 13 -0.70 9.11 -11.28
CA SER A 13 -0.76 7.68 -10.95
C SER A 13 -0.05 7.36 -9.62
N TYR A 14 1.17 7.84 -9.39
CA TYR A 14 1.86 7.54 -8.13
C TYR A 14 1.17 8.20 -6.92
N LEU A 15 0.66 9.43 -7.08
CA LEU A 15 -0.10 10.12 -6.02
C LEU A 15 -1.39 9.38 -5.67
N ILE A 16 -2.14 8.93 -6.68
CA ILE A 16 -3.35 8.14 -6.48
C ILE A 16 -3.01 6.83 -5.75
N CYS A 17 -1.96 6.12 -6.16
CA CYS A 17 -1.50 4.92 -5.47
C CYS A 17 -1.13 5.19 -4.00
N TYR A 18 -0.43 6.29 -3.71
CA TYR A 18 -0.07 6.67 -2.34
C TYR A 18 -1.28 7.07 -1.49
N ILE A 19 -2.26 7.77 -2.06
CA ILE A 19 -3.49 8.14 -1.37
C ILE A 19 -4.29 6.88 -1.04
N ILE A 20 -4.45 5.97 -2.02
CA ILE A 20 -5.15 4.70 -1.80
C ILE A 20 -4.41 3.85 -0.75
N GLY A 21 -3.08 3.75 -0.84
CA GLY A 21 -2.27 3.03 0.14
C GLY A 21 -2.39 3.60 1.56
N THR A 22 -2.36 4.92 1.68
CA THR A 22 -2.54 5.62 2.97
C THR A 22 -3.94 5.37 3.53
N LEU A 23 -4.99 5.49 2.72
CA LEU A 23 -6.36 5.21 3.14
C LEU A 23 -6.52 3.77 3.60
N CYS A 24 -6.04 2.79 2.82
CA CYS A 24 -6.04 1.38 3.23
C CYS A 24 -5.30 1.16 4.55
N THR A 25 -4.18 1.83 4.77
CA THR A 25 -3.41 1.72 6.03
C THR A 25 -4.19 2.30 7.21
N ILE A 26 -4.84 3.46 7.04
CA ILE A 26 -5.70 4.05 8.08
C ILE A 26 -6.85 3.11 8.43
N PHE A 27 -7.53 2.54 7.42
CA PHE A 27 -8.60 1.57 7.65
C PHE A 27 -8.09 0.31 8.36
N ALA A 28 -6.94 -0.22 7.98
CA ALA A 28 -6.33 -1.38 8.64
C ALA A 28 -6.02 -1.09 10.12
N VAL A 29 -5.42 0.06 10.43
CA VAL A 29 -5.13 0.47 11.81
C VAL A 29 -6.41 0.66 12.62
N ALA A 30 -7.44 1.29 12.03
CA ALA A 30 -8.73 1.47 12.68
C ALA A 30 -9.41 0.13 13.00
N LEU A 31 -9.37 -0.84 12.07
CA LEU A 31 -9.89 -2.18 12.27
C LEU A 31 -9.11 -2.94 13.35
N LEU A 32 -7.78 -2.85 13.36
CA LEU A 32 -6.96 -3.44 14.43
C LEU A 32 -7.26 -2.81 15.80
N GLY A 33 -7.45 -1.49 15.85
CA GLY A 33 -7.89 -0.78 17.05
C GLY A 33 -9.27 -1.24 17.52
N TRP A 34 -10.21 -1.45 16.59
CA TRP A 34 -11.53 -1.99 16.91
C TRP A 34 -11.46 -3.41 17.47
N VAL A 35 -10.65 -4.30 16.87
CA VAL A 35 -10.38 -5.64 17.40
C VAL A 35 -9.83 -5.57 18.82
N ALA A 36 -8.86 -4.68 19.08
CA ALA A 36 -8.27 -4.49 20.40
C ALA A 36 -9.31 -4.03 21.44
N ILE A 37 -10.24 -3.14 21.06
CA ILE A 37 -11.36 -2.72 21.92
C ILE A 37 -12.30 -3.88 22.20
N CYS A 38 -12.65 -4.70 21.20
CA CYS A 38 -13.49 -5.88 21.41
C CYS A 38 -12.86 -6.85 22.42
N ILE A 39 -11.56 -7.08 22.33
CA ILE A 39 -10.80 -7.92 23.28
C ILE A 39 -10.82 -7.30 24.68
N ALA A 40 -10.56 -5.99 24.81
CA ALA A 40 -10.54 -5.29 26.09
C ALA A 40 -11.91 -5.26 26.80
N LEU A 41 -13.00 -5.31 26.03
CA LEU A 41 -14.37 -5.36 26.52
C LEU A 41 -14.90 -6.79 26.74
N GLU A 42 -14.02 -7.81 26.70
CA GLU A 42 -14.36 -9.24 26.81
C GLU A 42 -15.45 -9.69 25.82
N LYS A 43 -15.61 -8.97 24.71
CA LYS A 43 -16.52 -9.38 23.64
C LYS A 43 -15.85 -10.47 22.82
N GLU A 44 -16.68 -11.34 22.23
CA GLU A 44 -16.19 -12.34 21.30
C GLU A 44 -15.37 -11.63 20.20
N PRO A 45 -14.10 -11.98 19.97
CA PRO A 45 -13.25 -11.27 19.01
C PRO A 45 -13.81 -11.34 17.58
N LEU A 46 -14.64 -12.36 17.29
CA LEU A 46 -15.41 -12.49 16.04
C LEU A 46 -16.49 -11.40 15.87
N ALA A 47 -16.95 -10.75 16.94
CA ALA A 47 -17.87 -9.61 16.83
C ALA A 47 -17.23 -8.41 16.10
N SER A 48 -15.90 -8.30 16.10
CA SER A 48 -15.17 -7.25 15.36
C SER A 48 -15.30 -7.39 13.84
N VAL A 49 -15.65 -8.59 13.35
CA VAL A 49 -15.82 -8.93 11.94
C VAL A 49 -17.28 -9.19 11.55
N ALA A 50 -18.24 -8.83 12.43
CA ALA A 50 -19.67 -9.01 12.21
C ALA A 50 -20.25 -8.21 11.01
N PHE A 51 -19.46 -7.32 10.40
CA PHE A 51 -19.82 -6.63 9.15
C PHE A 51 -19.69 -7.54 7.91
N LEU A 52 -19.00 -8.67 8.02
CA LEU A 52 -18.94 -9.68 6.96
C LEU A 52 -20.25 -10.49 6.96
N PRO A 53 -20.75 -10.90 5.78
CA PRO A 53 -21.93 -11.76 5.68
C PRO A 53 -21.72 -13.06 6.46
N ASP A 54 -22.81 -13.69 6.90
CA ASP A 54 -22.79 -14.96 7.62
C ASP A 54 -22.06 -16.03 6.79
N MET A 55 -20.82 -16.31 7.17
CA MET A 55 -19.91 -17.22 6.51
C MET A 55 -19.23 -18.08 7.58
N PRO A 56 -18.86 -19.33 7.26
CA PRO A 56 -18.19 -20.18 8.25
C PRO A 56 -16.86 -19.55 8.67
N VAL A 57 -16.54 -19.67 9.97
CA VAL A 57 -15.40 -19.00 10.61
C VAL A 57 -14.07 -19.22 9.88
N PHE A 58 -13.82 -20.42 9.34
CA PHE A 58 -12.60 -20.71 8.58
C PHE A 58 -12.48 -19.87 7.29
N ALA A 59 -13.60 -19.55 6.64
CA ALA A 59 -13.61 -18.72 5.44
C ALA A 59 -13.22 -17.27 5.76
N ILE A 60 -13.66 -16.76 6.91
CA ILE A 60 -13.26 -15.43 7.42
C ILE A 60 -11.72 -15.37 7.59
N PHE A 61 -11.13 -16.40 8.19
CA PHE A 61 -9.67 -16.47 8.33
C PHE A 61 -8.93 -16.49 6.99
N ILE A 62 -9.42 -17.24 6.00
CA ILE A 62 -8.84 -17.28 4.65
C ILE A 62 -8.87 -15.88 4.01
N VAL A 63 -9.98 -15.16 4.14
CA VAL A 63 -10.13 -13.80 3.61
C VAL A 63 -9.17 -12.83 4.29
N ILE A 64 -9.04 -12.89 5.62
CA ILE A 64 -8.10 -12.04 6.38
C ILE A 64 -6.65 -12.30 5.92
N ILE A 65 -6.26 -13.58 5.78
CA ILE A 65 -4.92 -13.95 5.30
C ILE A 65 -4.67 -13.43 3.89
N ALA A 66 -5.66 -13.54 2.99
CA ALA A 66 -5.56 -13.02 1.63
C ALA A 66 -5.37 -11.50 1.62
N ILE A 67 -6.14 -10.75 2.42
CA ILE A 67 -6.02 -9.30 2.54
C ILE A 67 -4.64 -8.91 3.10
N ALA A 68 -4.15 -9.63 4.11
CA ALA A 68 -2.83 -9.41 4.68
C ALA A 68 -1.71 -9.64 3.65
N ALA A 69 -1.77 -10.74 2.90
CA ALA A 69 -0.80 -11.06 1.85
C ALA A 69 -0.81 -10.01 0.73
N LEU A 70 -1.99 -9.56 0.29
CA LEU A 70 -2.14 -8.50 -0.71
C LEU A 70 -1.58 -7.16 -0.20
N SER A 71 -1.81 -6.85 1.08
CA SER A 71 -1.27 -5.65 1.72
C SER A 71 0.26 -5.68 1.72
N VAL A 72 0.87 -6.78 2.16
CA VAL A 72 2.34 -6.96 2.15
C VAL A 72 2.89 -6.87 0.73
N ALA A 73 2.26 -7.53 -0.24
CA ALA A 73 2.66 -7.46 -1.64
C ALA A 73 2.61 -6.02 -2.18
N ALA A 74 1.55 -5.26 -1.87
CA ALA A 74 1.42 -3.86 -2.27
C ALA A 74 2.54 -2.98 -1.68
N TRP A 75 2.89 -3.19 -0.41
CA TRP A 75 3.99 -2.48 0.25
C TRP A 75 5.36 -2.82 -0.36
N GLN A 76 5.64 -4.10 -0.62
CA GLN A 76 6.89 -4.52 -1.25
C GLN A 76 7.01 -4.01 -2.69
N HIS A 77 5.90 -4.01 -3.43
CA HIS A 77 5.86 -3.47 -4.77
C HIS A 77 6.07 -1.95 -4.78
N GLY A 78 5.43 -1.23 -3.85
CA GLY A 78 5.64 0.20 -3.63
C GLY A 78 7.10 0.54 -3.30
N ALA A 79 7.73 -0.21 -2.39
CA ALA A 79 9.14 -0.03 -2.03
C ALA A 79 10.07 -0.26 -3.23
N THR A 80 9.81 -1.30 -4.03
CA THR A 80 10.60 -1.62 -5.23
C THR A 80 10.51 -0.51 -6.27
N PHE A 81 9.32 0.06 -6.48
CA PHE A 81 9.16 1.19 -7.40
C PHE A 81 9.80 2.47 -6.90
N HIS A 82 9.73 2.72 -5.59
CA HIS A 82 10.39 3.87 -4.97
C HIS A 82 11.92 3.81 -5.15
N GLN A 83 12.53 2.64 -4.90
CA GLN A 83 13.96 2.43 -5.13
C GLN A 83 14.34 2.58 -6.60
N ARG A 84 13.52 2.10 -7.54
CA ARG A 84 13.77 2.28 -8.98
C ARG A 84 13.65 3.74 -9.42
N TYR A 85 12.73 4.49 -8.83
CA TYR A 85 12.60 5.93 -9.06
C TYR A 85 13.83 6.69 -8.57
N GLU A 86 14.31 6.40 -7.36
CA GLU A 86 15.56 6.99 -6.85
C GLU A 86 16.79 6.59 -7.66
N ALA A 87 16.87 5.34 -8.14
CA ALA A 87 17.97 4.90 -8.99
C ALA A 87 17.98 5.58 -10.37
N LEU A 88 16.82 5.90 -10.93
CA LEU A 88 16.70 6.64 -12.19
C LEU A 88 17.02 8.13 -12.00
N ILE A 89 16.56 8.74 -10.90
CA ILE A 89 16.90 10.13 -10.55
C ILE A 89 18.38 10.30 -10.19
N GLY A 90 18.97 9.34 -9.48
CA GLY A 90 20.40 9.34 -9.17
C GLY A 90 21.28 9.20 -10.41
N LYS A 91 20.79 8.52 -11.46
CA LYS A 91 21.46 8.43 -12.76
C LYS A 91 21.29 9.68 -13.63
N GLU A 92 20.22 10.45 -13.48
CA GLU A 92 20.05 11.76 -14.15
C GLU A 92 20.59 12.95 -13.31
N GLY A 93 21.15 12.67 -12.13
CA GLY A 93 21.86 13.64 -11.31
C GLY A 93 23.17 14.12 -11.95
N PRO A 94 23.74 15.25 -11.49
CA PRO A 94 24.84 15.98 -12.13
C PRO A 94 26.13 15.17 -12.41
N ASP A 95 26.25 13.96 -11.87
CA ASP A 95 27.38 13.05 -12.08
C ASP A 95 27.36 12.29 -13.41
N SER A 96 26.19 12.08 -14.04
CA SER A 96 26.13 11.45 -15.38
C SER A 96 26.57 12.41 -16.48
N VAL A 97 26.36 13.71 -16.31
CA VAL A 97 26.84 14.76 -17.24
C VAL A 97 28.38 14.87 -17.21
N LYS A 98 29.02 14.42 -16.13
CA LYS A 98 30.48 14.49 -15.97
C LYS A 98 31.22 13.35 -16.69
N ASN A 99 30.58 12.20 -16.87
CA ASN A 99 31.19 11.01 -17.50
C ASN A 99 31.01 10.96 -19.03
N GLU A 100 30.23 11.85 -19.63
CA GLU A 100 30.07 11.93 -21.10
C GLU A 100 31.02 12.95 -21.77
N LYS A 101 31.86 13.63 -20.97
CA LYS A 101 32.80 14.67 -21.45
C LYS A 101 34.28 14.31 -21.26
N GLU A 102 34.58 13.08 -20.86
CA GLU A 102 35.96 12.57 -20.78
C GLU A 102 36.26 11.60 -21.92
#